data_AF-A0A530KC92-F1
#
_entry.id   AF-A0A530KC92-F1
#
_cell.length_a   1.000
_cell.length_b   1.000
_cell.length_c   1.000
_cell.angle_alpha   90.00
_cell.angle_beta   90.00
_cell.angle_gamma   90.00
#
_symmetry.space_group_name_H-M   'P 1'
#
loop_
_entity.id
_entity.type
_entity.pdbx_description
1 polymer ?
#
loop_
_entity_poly.entity_id
_entity_poly.type
_entity_poly.pdbx_seq_one_letter_code
_entity_poly.pdbx_strand_id
1 'polypeptide(L)'
;MTNFLRNGPLFAFVLATILTLCAASSAFAVEPIKIARDDVALDLSGAVEIYRNQGENFQVSTAPGPDGIVRRIEVEANDARSTGDWAVFALANTTDQQLDRLIVAPHFRLVNSGIFWPDLGST
;
A
#
# COMPACT_ATOMS: atom_id res chain seq x y z
N MET A 1 22.47 53.65 -13.91
CA MET A 1 22.53 52.49 -12.98
C MET A 1 21.13 52.15 -12.48
N THR A 2 20.23 51.60 -13.30
CA THR A 2 18.81 51.37 -12.91
C THR A 2 18.18 50.06 -13.44
N ASN A 3 18.91 49.21 -14.14
CA ASN A 3 18.34 47.96 -14.71
C ASN A 3 18.16 46.83 -13.70
N PHE A 4 18.77 46.91 -12.51
CA PHE A 4 18.76 45.82 -11.52
C PHE A 4 17.39 45.66 -10.82
N LEU A 5 16.61 46.74 -10.66
CA LEU A 5 15.31 46.71 -9.98
C LEU A 5 14.15 46.25 -10.87
N ARG A 6 14.30 46.28 -12.21
CA ARG A 6 13.22 45.93 -13.16
C ARG A 6 13.04 44.42 -13.35
N ASN A 7 14.08 43.63 -13.05
CA ASN A 7 14.09 42.18 -13.29
C ASN A 7 13.78 41.34 -12.03
N GLY A 8 13.73 41.96 -10.85
CA GLY A 8 13.33 41.32 -9.60
C GLY A 8 11.98 40.57 -9.65
N PRO A 9 10.90 41.14 -10.23
CA PRO A 9 9.63 40.42 -10.32
C PRO A 9 9.69 39.22 -11.28
N LEU A 10 10.48 39.30 -12.36
CA LEU A 10 10.71 38.17 -13.27
C LEU A 10 11.45 37.03 -12.57
N PHE A 11 12.48 37.36 -11.78
CA PHE A 11 13.23 36.36 -11.00
C PHE A 11 12.37 35.70 -9.93
N ALA A 12 11.52 36.49 -9.25
CA ALA A 12 10.55 35.97 -8.29
C ALA A 12 9.53 35.04 -8.96
N PHE A 13 9.05 35.39 -10.17
CA PHE A 13 8.12 34.55 -10.93
C PHE A 13 8.74 33.22 -11.33
N VAL A 14 9.97 33.24 -11.84
CA VAL A 14 10.72 32.03 -12.20
C VAL A 14 10.95 31.15 -10.97
N LEU A 15 11.37 31.74 -9.85
CA LEU A 15 11.60 31.00 -8.61
C LEU A 15 10.31 30.38 -8.05
N ALA A 16 9.20 31.13 -8.05
CA ALA A 16 7.90 30.63 -7.63
C ALA A 16 7.43 29.47 -8.53
N THR A 17 7.65 29.58 -9.85
CA THR A 17 7.31 28.52 -10.80
C THR A 17 8.11 27.25 -10.50
N ILE A 18 9.43 27.37 -10.31
CA ILE A 18 10.31 26.24 -9.96
C ILE A 18 9.88 25.57 -8.64
N LEU A 19 9.58 26.36 -7.60
CA LEU A 19 9.11 25.85 -6.32
C LEU A 19 7.78 25.09 -6.45
N THR A 20 6.88 25.58 -7.29
CA THR A 20 5.57 24.93 -7.51
C THR A 20 5.73 23.60 -8.25
N LEU A 21 6.62 23.52 -9.24
CA LEU A 21 6.92 22.25 -9.92
C LEU A 21 7.62 21.24 -9.00
N CYS A 22 8.51 21.70 -8.12
CA CYS A 22 9.17 20.81 -7.14
C CYS A 22 8.21 20.32 -6.04
N ALA A 23 7.15 21.07 -5.74
CA ALA A 23 6.14 20.70 -4.75
C ALA A 23 5.07 19.73 -5.29
N ALA A 24 5.05 19.45 -6.60
CA ALA A 24 4.17 18.46 -7.20
C ALA A 24 4.70 17.04 -6.96
N SER A 25 4.68 16.57 -5.71
CA SER A 25 4.88 15.17 -5.40
C SER A 25 3.59 14.39 -5.63
N SER A 26 3.72 13.21 -6.26
CA SER A 26 2.62 12.26 -6.44
C SER A 26 2.13 11.79 -5.08
N ALA A 27 0.86 12.05 -4.75
CA ALA A 27 0.21 11.41 -3.61
C ALA A 27 -0.12 9.96 -4.01
N PHE A 28 0.60 8.99 -3.45
CA PHE A 28 0.28 7.57 -3.61
C PHE A 28 -0.81 7.22 -2.60
N ALA A 29 -2.05 7.13 -3.06
CA ALA A 29 -3.14 6.58 -2.27
C ALA A 29 -3.15 5.05 -2.40
N VAL A 30 -3.57 4.37 -1.33
CA VAL A 30 -3.84 2.92 -1.37
C VAL A 30 -5.01 2.69 -2.32
N GLU A 31 -4.71 2.22 -3.53
CA GLU A 31 -5.73 1.92 -4.54
C GLU A 31 -6.38 0.56 -4.21
N PRO A 32 -7.70 0.49 -4.05
CA PRO A 32 -8.39 -0.77 -3.78
C PRO A 32 -8.23 -1.76 -4.93
N ILE A 33 -7.96 -3.02 -4.59
CA ILE A 33 -7.90 -4.12 -5.54
C ILE A 33 -9.33 -4.53 -5.88
N LYS A 34 -9.71 -4.36 -7.14
CA LYS A 34 -11.04 -4.76 -7.64
C LYS A 34 -11.12 -6.27 -7.72
N ILE A 35 -12.21 -6.83 -7.21
CA ILE A 35 -12.49 -8.27 -7.29
C ILE A 35 -13.79 -8.48 -8.05
N ALA A 36 -13.75 -9.32 -9.08
CA ALA A 36 -14.89 -9.78 -9.83
C ALA A 36 -15.17 -11.27 -9.60
N ARG A 37 -16.37 -11.71 -10.02
CA ARG A 37 -16.80 -13.12 -9.93
C ARG A 37 -15.93 -14.04 -10.79
N ASP A 38 -15.49 -13.53 -11.93
CA ASP A 38 -14.82 -14.26 -13.02
C ASP A 38 -13.30 -14.41 -12.76
N ASP A 39 -12.78 -13.70 -11.76
CA ASP A 39 -11.38 -13.74 -11.41
C ASP A 39 -11.03 -15.09 -10.75
N VAL A 40 -10.05 -15.79 -11.34
CA VAL A 40 -9.60 -17.11 -10.87
C VAL A 40 -8.68 -16.98 -9.66
N ALA A 41 -7.64 -16.16 -9.79
CA ALA A 41 -6.69 -15.86 -8.73
C ALA A 41 -6.11 -14.46 -8.95
N LEU A 42 -6.13 -13.62 -7.91
CA LEU A 42 -5.45 -12.33 -7.92
C LEU A 42 -4.13 -12.46 -7.17
N ASP A 43 -3.06 -12.01 -7.81
CA ASP A 43 -1.79 -11.81 -7.14
C ASP A 43 -1.83 -10.49 -6.36
N LEU A 44 -1.83 -10.59 -5.02
CA LEU A 44 -1.86 -9.43 -4.12
C LEU A 44 -0.46 -8.89 -3.81
N SER A 45 0.62 -9.54 -4.26
CA SER A 45 1.99 -9.22 -3.85
C SER A 45 2.42 -7.78 -4.20
N GLY A 46 1.93 -7.24 -5.32
CA GLY A 46 2.21 -5.87 -5.75
C GLY A 46 1.37 -4.79 -5.06
N ALA A 47 0.34 -5.18 -4.33
CA ALA A 47 -0.62 -4.26 -3.69
C ALA A 47 -0.71 -4.43 -2.17
N VAL A 48 0.16 -5.28 -1.61
CA VAL A 48 0.33 -5.46 -0.16
C VAL A 48 1.36 -4.46 0.35
N GLU A 49 0.97 -3.70 1.35
CA GLU A 49 1.88 -2.89 2.17
C GLU A 49 2.27 -3.66 3.43
N ILE A 50 3.57 -3.79 3.68
CA ILE A 50 4.10 -4.46 4.87
C ILE A 50 4.57 -3.41 5.86
N TYR A 51 3.90 -3.35 7.01
CA TYR A 51 4.33 -2.60 8.17
C TYR A 51 5.07 -3.55 9.11
N ARG A 52 6.28 -3.19 9.53
CA ARG A 52 7.09 -4.04 10.42
C ARG A 52 7.28 -3.39 11.76
N ASN A 53 7.38 -4.19 12.82
CA ASN A 53 7.68 -3.71 14.16
C ASN A 53 6.68 -2.69 14.72
N GLN A 54 5.39 -2.81 14.39
CA GLN A 54 4.35 -1.88 14.85
C GLN A 54 3.88 -2.19 16.29
N GLY A 55 4.40 -3.25 16.90
CA GLY A 55 3.98 -3.72 18.21
C GLY A 55 2.62 -4.41 18.21
N GLU A 56 2.06 -4.56 19.40
CA GLU A 56 0.85 -5.36 19.65
C GLU A 56 -0.41 -4.71 19.07
N ASN A 57 -0.49 -3.38 19.07
CA ASN A 57 -1.67 -2.66 18.62
C ASN A 57 -1.35 -1.85 17.35
N PHE A 58 -2.03 -2.18 16.24
CA PHE A 58 -1.82 -1.56 14.95
C PHE A 58 -3.08 -0.88 14.45
N GLN A 59 -2.93 0.38 14.03
CA GLN A 59 -4.02 1.17 13.48
C GLN A 59 -3.75 1.53 12.02
N VAL A 60 -4.77 1.37 11.19
CA VAL A 60 -4.71 1.74 9.78
C VAL A 60 -6.04 2.33 9.30
N SER A 61 -5.95 3.23 8.32
CA SER A 61 -7.13 3.78 7.65
C SER A 61 -7.54 2.88 6.48
N THR A 62 -8.85 2.67 6.32
CA THR A 62 -9.38 1.96 5.14
C THR A 62 -9.18 2.81 3.89
N ALA A 63 -9.07 2.15 2.74
CA ALA A 63 -9.27 2.86 1.49
C ALA A 63 -10.68 3.47 1.43
N PRO A 64 -10.88 4.59 0.72
CA PRO A 64 -12.20 5.20 0.56
C PRO A 64 -13.18 4.22 -0.07
N GLY A 65 -14.36 4.07 0.53
CA GLY A 65 -15.45 3.28 -0.04
C GLY A 65 -16.12 3.98 -1.24
N PRO A 66 -17.16 3.37 -1.84
CA PRO A 66 -17.98 4.03 -2.87
C PRO A 66 -18.67 5.32 -2.38
N ASP A 67 -18.86 5.42 -1.06
CA ASP A 67 -19.36 6.60 -0.35
C ASP A 67 -18.27 7.66 -0.08
N GLY A 68 -17.01 7.38 -0.42
CA GLY A 68 -15.85 8.23 -0.12
C GLY A 68 -15.43 8.21 1.36
N ILE A 69 -16.06 7.38 2.19
CA ILE A 69 -15.83 7.38 3.63
C ILE A 69 -14.61 6.53 3.97
N VAL A 70 -13.68 7.12 4.72
CA VAL A 70 -12.51 6.46 5.30
C VAL A 70 -12.80 6.10 6.76
N ARG A 71 -12.49 4.86 7.15
CA ARG A 71 -12.69 4.33 8.50
C ARG A 71 -11.33 3.99 9.12
N ARG A 72 -11.28 3.93 10.45
CA ARG A 72 -10.09 3.47 11.18
C ARG A 72 -10.30 2.03 11.62
N ILE A 73 -9.35 1.17 11.30
CA ILE A 73 -9.27 -0.21 11.78
C ILE A 73 -8.15 -0.25 12.82
N GLU A 74 -8.43 -0.90 13.93
CA GLU A 74 -7.46 -1.23 14.97
C GLU A 74 -7.44 -2.75 15.13
N VAL A 75 -6.24 -3.33 15.11
CA VAL A 75 -6.03 -4.77 15.27
C VAL A 75 -5.00 -5.00 16.36
N GLU A 76 -5.25 -6.04 17.16
CA GLU A 76 -4.38 -6.45 18.25
C GLU A 76 -3.74 -7.80 17.90
N ALA A 77 -2.45 -7.94 18.19
CA ALA A 77 -1.73 -9.18 18.00
C ALA A 77 -2.21 -10.25 19.00
N ASN A 78 -2.24 -11.51 18.57
CA ASN A 78 -2.70 -12.62 19.42
C ASN A 78 -1.68 -13.02 20.52
N ASP A 79 -0.40 -12.67 20.39
CA ASP A 79 0.67 -12.98 21.37
C ASP A 79 1.43 -11.70 21.71
N ALA A 80 1.71 -11.48 23.00
CA ALA A 80 2.49 -10.36 23.51
C ALA A 80 3.97 -10.38 23.05
N ARG A 81 4.45 -11.52 22.54
CA ARG A 81 5.78 -11.64 21.92
C ARG A 81 5.79 -11.32 20.43
N SER A 82 4.65 -10.95 19.84
CA SER A 82 4.58 -10.56 18.43
C SER A 82 5.47 -9.35 18.17
N THR A 83 6.30 -9.43 17.13
CA THR A 83 7.03 -8.27 16.61
C THR A 83 6.08 -7.21 16.07
N GLY A 84 4.84 -7.57 15.72
CA GLY A 84 3.86 -6.63 15.15
C GLY A 84 4.13 -6.34 13.68
N ASP A 85 4.33 -7.41 12.89
CA ASP A 85 4.45 -7.32 11.44
C ASP A 85 3.05 -7.50 10.79
N TRP A 86 2.61 -6.50 10.04
CA TRP A 86 1.26 -6.42 9.50
C TRP A 86 1.29 -6.28 7.98
N ALA A 87 0.46 -7.06 7.29
CA ALA A 87 0.21 -6.93 5.87
C ALA A 87 -1.14 -6.25 5.64
N VAL A 88 -1.14 -5.15 4.89
CA VAL A 88 -2.33 -4.35 4.60
C VAL A 88 -2.59 -4.32 3.11
N PHE A 89 -3.83 -4.58 2.72
CA PHE A 89 -4.33 -4.42 1.36
C PHE A 89 -5.83 -4.08 1.44
N ALA A 90 -6.34 -3.35 0.46
CA ALA A 90 -7.74 -2.96 0.39
C ALA A 90 -8.43 -3.70 -0.77
N LEU A 91 -9.61 -4.26 -0.51
CA LEU A 91 -10.41 -4.97 -1.51
C LEU A 91 -11.68 -4.19 -1.83
N ALA A 92 -12.03 -4.09 -3.11
CA ALA A 92 -13.27 -3.49 -3.58
C ALA A 92 -14.09 -4.52 -4.37
N ASN A 93 -15.27 -4.86 -3.84
CA ASN A 93 -16.25 -5.63 -4.59
C ASN A 93 -16.97 -4.70 -5.58
N THR A 94 -16.73 -4.89 -6.87
CA THR A 94 -17.37 -4.10 -7.92
C THR A 94 -18.66 -4.73 -8.45
N THR A 95 -19.20 -5.73 -7.76
CA THR A 95 -20.39 -6.48 -8.17
C THR A 95 -21.55 -6.26 -7.18
N ASP A 96 -22.77 -6.48 -7.64
CA ASP A 96 -23.98 -6.41 -6.79
C ASP A 96 -24.24 -7.68 -5.97
N GLN A 97 -23.24 -8.57 -5.90
CA GLN A 97 -23.36 -9.89 -5.30
C GLN A 97 -22.31 -10.08 -4.22
N GLN A 98 -22.64 -10.87 -3.21
CA GLN A 98 -21.65 -11.29 -2.21
C GLN A 98 -20.65 -12.24 -2.85
N LEU A 99 -19.36 -12.01 -2.59
CA LEU A 99 -18.26 -12.82 -3.08
C LEU A 99 -17.61 -13.57 -1.90
N ASP A 100 -17.51 -14.90 -2.04
CA ASP A 100 -16.69 -15.73 -1.15
C ASP A 100 -15.38 -16.07 -1.88
N ARG A 101 -14.25 -15.74 -1.22
CA ARG A 101 -12.90 -15.90 -1.76
C ARG A 101 -11.95 -16.37 -0.66
N LEU A 102 -10.98 -17.21 -1.03
CA LEU A 102 -9.91 -17.64 -0.15
C LEU A 102 -8.71 -16.71 -0.31
N ILE A 103 -8.17 -16.25 0.82
CA ILE A 103 -6.89 -15.55 0.87
C ILE A 103 -5.81 -16.61 1.13
N VAL A 104 -4.80 -16.67 0.27
CA VAL A 104 -3.71 -17.66 0.38
C VAL A 104 -2.38 -16.92 0.47
N ALA A 105 -1.62 -17.21 1.54
CA ALA A 105 -0.24 -16.77 1.70
C ALA A 105 0.67 -18.01 1.56
N PRO A 106 1.31 -18.21 0.39
CA PRO A 106 2.19 -19.36 0.20
C PRO A 106 3.43 -19.25 1.11
N HIS A 107 3.56 -20.18 2.06
CA HIS A 107 4.67 -20.21 3.02
C HIS A 107 5.93 -20.90 2.46
N PHE A 108 5.81 -21.66 1.36
CA PHE A 108 6.92 -22.40 0.77
C PHE A 108 7.15 -21.98 -0.68
N ARG A 109 8.39 -21.63 -1.02
CA ARG A 109 8.81 -21.45 -2.42
C ARG A 109 9.93 -22.44 -2.71
N LEU A 110 9.78 -23.23 -3.76
CA LEU A 110 10.75 -24.20 -4.25
C LEU A 110 11.97 -23.55 -4.94
N VAL A 111 12.45 -22.41 -4.45
CA VAL A 111 13.63 -21.77 -5.06
C VAL A 111 14.89 -22.41 -4.45
N ASN A 112 15.59 -23.22 -5.25
CA ASN A 112 16.75 -24.07 -4.89
C ASN A 112 16.48 -25.35 -4.08
N SER A 113 15.24 -25.85 -4.04
CA SER A 113 14.96 -27.18 -3.47
C SER A 113 15.52 -28.28 -4.40
N GLY A 114 16.59 -28.95 -3.98
CA GLY A 114 17.18 -30.06 -4.74
C GLY A 114 16.18 -31.22 -4.93
N ILE A 115 16.32 -31.97 -6.03
CA ILE A 115 15.41 -33.07 -6.43
C ILE A 115 15.24 -34.14 -5.33
N PHE A 116 16.28 -34.37 -4.54
CA PHE A 116 16.30 -35.46 -3.55
C PHE A 116 15.92 -35.03 -2.12
N TRP A 117 16.05 -33.74 -1.79
CA TRP A 117 15.72 -33.18 -0.48
C TRP A 117 15.14 -31.78 -0.65
N PRO A 118 13.83 -31.67 -0.95
CA PRO A 118 13.19 -30.38 -0.98
C PRO A 118 13.15 -29.83 0.45
N ASP A 119 13.72 -28.65 0.64
CA ASP A 119 13.50 -27.90 1.89
C ASP A 119 12.04 -27.45 1.94
N LEU A 120 11.25 -28.19 2.72
CA LEU A 120 9.85 -27.89 3.02
C LEU A 120 9.76 -27.09 4.32
N GLY A 121 10.56 -26.02 4.40
CA GLY A 121 10.64 -25.06 5.50
C GLY A 121 10.88 -25.69 6.86
N SER A 122 12.09 -26.19 7.08
CA SER A 122 12.55 -26.50 8.43
C SER A 122 12.63 -25.22 9.26
N THR A 123 11.86 -25.18 10.35
CA THR A 123 11.89 -24.16 11.42
C THR A 123 13.12 -24.24 12.29
#